data_AF-X1VJL8-F1
#
_entry.id   AF-X1VJL8-F1
#
_cell.length_a   1.000
_cell.length_b   1.000
_cell.length_c   1.000
_cell.angle_alpha   90.00
_cell.angle_beta   90.00
_cell.angle_gamma   90.00
#
_symmetry.space_group_name_H-M   'P 1'
#
loop_
_entity.id
_entity.type
_entity.pdbx_description
1 polymer ?
#
loop_
_entity_poly.entity_id
_entity_poly.type
_entity_poly.pdbx_seq_one_letter_code
_entity_poly.pdbx_strand_id
1 'polypeptide(L)' 'AVQELAKIPLLIASDFERGVGNQITGATLFPPLMAVGATWSEEQAYLMGKVTALEGRALGIHMT' A
#
# COMPACT_ATOMS: atom_id res chain seq x y z
N ALA A 1 9.20 -17.01 6.60
CA ALA A 1 8.20 -18.10 6.72
C ALA A 1 7.69 -18.59 5.36
N VAL A 2 6.72 -17.94 4.69
CA VAL A 2 6.16 -18.44 3.40
C VAL A 2 7.09 -18.26 2.21
N GLN A 3 7.89 -17.18 2.18
CA GLN A 3 8.90 -16.97 1.13
C GLN A 3 9.98 -18.07 1.15
N GLU A 4 10.38 -18.56 2.33
CA GLU A 4 11.38 -19.62 2.47
C GLU A 4 10.90 -20.99 1.96
N LEU A 5 9.58 -21.21 1.91
CA LEU A 5 8.99 -22.44 1.39
C LEU A 5 8.89 -22.45 -0.14
N ALA A 6 9.06 -21.30 -0.79
CA ALA A 6 8.84 -21.15 -2.21
C ALA A 6 10.12 -21.39 -3.02
N LYS A 7 10.04 -22.23 -4.07
CA LYS A 7 11.15 -22.44 -5.02
C LYS A 7 11.41 -21.22 -5.90
N ILE A 8 10.39 -20.39 -6.12
CA ILE A 8 10.41 -19.15 -6.89
C ILE A 8 9.88 -18.05 -5.97
N PRO A 9 10.51 -16.86 -5.89
CA PRO A 9 10.04 -15.77 -5.03
C PRO A 9 8.56 -15.44 -5.28
N LEU A 10 7.80 -15.37 -4.20
CA LEU A 10 6.37 -15.09 -4.28
C LEU A 10 6.14 -13.60 -4.46
N LEU A 11 5.27 -13.26 -5.39
CA LEU A 11 4.66 -11.93 -5.45
C LEU A 11 3.54 -11.87 -4.41
N ILE A 12 3.83 -11.23 -3.27
CA ILE A 12 2.84 -11.02 -2.20
C ILE A 12 2.07 -9.73 -2.50
N ALA A 13 0.73 -9.81 -2.52
CA ALA A 13 -0.15 -8.70 -2.83
C ALA A 13 -1.15 -8.42 -1.70
N SER A 14 -1.64 -7.19 -1.61
CA SER A 14 -2.72 -6.79 -0.69
C SER A 14 -3.42 -5.53 -1.18
N ASP A 15 -4.70 -5.37 -0.85
CA ASP A 15 -5.50 -4.21 -1.25
C ASP A 15 -5.28 -3.01 -0.30
N PHE A 16 -4.37 -2.12 -0.69
CA PHE A 16 -4.01 -0.90 0.04
C PHE A 16 -4.60 0.37 -0.58
N GLU A 17 -5.86 0.30 -1.04
CA GLU A 17 -6.58 1.41 -1.67
C GLU A 17 -6.59 2.71 -0.85
N ARG A 18 -6.45 2.59 0.48
CA ARG A 18 -6.41 3.69 1.44
C ARG A 18 -5.13 3.72 2.26
N GLY A 19 -4.02 3.24 1.68
CA GLY A 19 -2.77 3.01 2.39
C GLY A 19 -2.74 1.67 3.11
N VAL A 20 -1.59 1.35 3.68
CA VAL A 20 -1.36 0.10 4.41
C VAL A 20 -2.25 0.00 5.65
N GLY A 21 -2.61 1.15 6.24
CA GLY A 21 -3.56 1.25 7.34
C GLY A 21 -4.96 0.72 7.02
N ASN A 22 -5.28 0.46 5.74
CA ASN A 22 -6.53 -0.20 5.33
C ASN A 22 -6.61 -1.64 5.86
N GLN A 23 -5.48 -2.34 5.89
CA GLN A 23 -5.40 -3.76 6.28
C GLN A 23 -4.63 -3.98 7.59
N ILE A 24 -3.67 -3.10 7.90
CA ILE A 24 -2.72 -3.28 9.00
C ILE A 24 -2.89 -2.16 10.03
N THR A 25 -3.33 -2.52 11.23
CA THR A 25 -3.48 -1.57 12.34
C THR A 25 -2.13 -0.95 12.71
N GLY A 26 -2.09 0.38 12.83
CA GLY A 26 -0.88 1.13 13.19
C GLY A 26 -0.07 1.66 12.00
N ALA A 27 -0.41 1.28 10.77
CA ALA A 27 0.13 1.89 9.55
C ALA A 27 -0.66 3.14 9.13
N THR A 28 -0.18 3.86 8.11
CA THR A 28 -0.83 5.08 7.65
C THR A 28 -2.15 4.77 6.95
N LEU A 29 -3.25 5.33 7.47
CA LEU A 29 -4.59 5.26 6.86
C LEU A 29 -4.93 6.59 6.19
N PHE A 30 -5.16 6.54 4.88
CA PHE A 30 -5.59 7.69 4.08
C PHE A 30 -7.12 7.80 4.02
N PRO A 31 -7.64 8.98 3.64
CA PRO A 31 -9.03 9.15 3.23
C PRO A 31 -9.43 8.22 2.07
N PRO A 32 -10.73 7.99 1.83
CA PRO A 32 -11.19 7.27 0.65
C PRO A 32 -10.72 7.94 -0.66
N LEU A 33 -10.57 7.18 -1.74
CA LEU A 33 -10.10 7.69 -3.04
C LEU A 33 -10.92 8.88 -3.56
N MET A 34 -12.22 8.94 -3.26
CA MET A 34 -13.05 10.10 -3.60
C MET A 34 -12.57 11.40 -2.94
N ALA A 35 -12.09 11.34 -1.70
CA ALA A 35 -11.54 12.50 -1.02
C ALA A 35 -10.20 12.93 -1.64
N VAL A 36 -9.37 11.98 -2.09
CA VAL A 36 -8.16 12.28 -2.87
C VAL A 36 -8.54 12.94 -4.19
N GLY A 37 -9.54 12.42 -4.90
CA GLY A 37 -10.06 13.02 -6.14
C GLY A 37 -10.59 14.44 -5.94
N ALA A 38 -11.22 14.73 -4.81
CA ALA A 38 -11.72 16.06 -4.47
C ALA A 38 -10.60 17.12 -4.33
N THR A 39 -9.34 16.70 -4.14
CA THR A 39 -8.19 17.60 -4.05
C THR A 39 -7.74 18.14 -5.41
N TRP A 40 -8.13 17.49 -6.52
CA TRP A 40 -7.64 17.78 -7.87
C TRP A 40 -6.11 17.89 -7.98
N SER A 41 -5.38 17.16 -7.13
CA SER A 41 -3.91 17.21 -7.06
C SER A 41 -3.30 15.86 -7.38
N GLU A 42 -2.64 15.77 -8.53
CA GLU A 42 -1.84 14.60 -8.92
C GLU A 42 -0.66 14.37 -7.95
N GLU A 43 -0.08 15.45 -7.41
CA GLU A 43 0.98 15.37 -6.41
C GLU A 43 0.51 14.67 -5.14
N GLN A 44 -0.69 15.00 -4.64
CA GLN A 44 -1.24 14.34 -3.45
C GLN A 44 -1.55 12.86 -3.71
N ALA A 45 -2.06 12.53 -4.89
CA ALA A 45 -2.27 11.14 -5.30
C ALA A 45 -0.94 10.37 -5.38
N TYR A 46 0.10 10.97 -5.96
CA TYR A 46 1.43 10.38 -6.04
C TYR A 46 2.05 10.16 -4.64
N LEU A 47 1.95 11.15 -3.75
CA LEU A 47 2.47 11.06 -2.39
C LEU A 47 1.76 9.96 -1.60
N MET A 48 0.44 9.84 -1.73
CA MET A 48 -0.32 8.73 -1.13
C MET A 48 0.18 7.37 -1.64
N GLY A 49 0.36 7.21 -2.95
CA GLY A 49 0.90 5.98 -3.53
C GLY A 49 2.32 5.68 -3.05
N LYS A 50 3.17 6.71 -2.96
CA LYS A 50 4.56 6.59 -2.49
C LYS A 50 4.65 6.13 -1.04
N VAL A 51 3.86 6.72 -0.14
CA VAL A 51 3.82 6.31 1.28
C VAL A 51 3.31 4.88 1.40
N THR A 52 2.23 4.56 0.69
CA THR A 52 1.66 3.20 0.65
C THR A 52 2.69 2.17 0.18
N ALA A 53 3.44 2.47 -0.88
CA ALA A 53 4.47 1.58 -1.41
C ALA A 53 5.67 1.40 -0.45
N LEU A 54 6.08 2.48 0.25
CA LEU A 54 7.16 2.42 1.23
C LEU A 54 6.79 1.56 2.44
N GLU A 55 5.60 1.77 3.00
CA GLU A 55 5.10 0.96 4.11
C GLU A 55 4.85 -0.50 3.68
N GLY A 56 4.22 -0.71 2.51
CA GLY A 56 3.92 -2.05 2.00
C GLY A 56 5.19 -2.88 1.77
N ARG A 57 6.22 -2.26 1.17
CA ARG A 57 7.52 -2.91 0.98
C ARG A 57 8.21 -3.24 2.30
N ALA A 58 8.09 -2.39 3.32
CA ALA A 58 8.63 -2.68 4.65
C ALA A 58 7.96 -3.89 5.31
N LEU A 59 6.72 -4.21 4.94
CA LEU A 59 5.98 -5.39 5.38
C LEU A 59 6.14 -6.61 4.47
N GLY A 60 6.95 -6.52 3.41
CA GLY A 60 7.13 -7.62 2.44
C GLY A 60 5.97 -7.80 1.47
N ILE A 61 5.18 -6.76 1.22
CA ILE A 61 4.12 -6.72 0.22
C ILE A 61 4.63 -5.94 -1.00
N HIS A 62 4.40 -6.51 -2.18
CA HIS A 62 5.06 -6.12 -3.43
C HIS A 62 4.09 -5.52 -4.44
N MET A 63 2.80 -5.84 -4.32
CA MET A 63 1.75 -5.42 -5.25
C MET A 63 0.51 -4.99 -4.46
N THR A 64 -0.10 -3.90 -4.89
CA THR A 64 -1.41 -3.40 -4.47
C THR A 64 -2.10 -2.76 -5.66
#